data_AF-A0A1M7A3Y2-F1
#
_entry.id   AF-A0A1M7A3Y2-F1
#
_cell.length_a   1.000
_cell.length_b   1.000
_cell.length_c   1.000
_cell.angle_alpha   90.00
_cell.angle_beta   90.00
_cell.angle_gamma   90.00
#
_symmetry.space_group_name_H-M   'P 1'
#
loop_
_entity.id
_entity.type
_entity.pdbx_description
1 polymer ?
#
loop_
_entity_poly.entity_id
_entity_poly.type
_entity_poly.pdbx_seq_one_letter_code
_entity_poly.pdbx_strand_id
1 'polypeptide(L)'
;MKKLLIFGLLIAFSGFLNAQTATEILTKAQKEAKAENKNVFLIFHASWCGWCKKMEKNMDDPSVKTFFDSNYVKTFITVQERAAKKNLETPGGDAVNEKLGGKDQGLPFWVILDANGKVLEDSRVNGQNIGGPASEEEVNNLIAKLKTTSKNDKINEEKIKEVFILKKD
;
A
#
# COMPACT_ATOMS: atom_id res chain seq x y z
N MET A 1 59.45 -16.45 -21.78
CA MET A 1 59.03 -15.38 -20.84
C MET A 1 57.91 -14.56 -21.48
N LYS A 2 56.70 -14.61 -20.93
CA LYS A 2 55.75 -13.49 -20.81
C LYS A 2 54.48 -14.04 -20.16
N LYS A 3 54.41 -13.89 -18.83
CA LYS A 3 53.20 -14.11 -18.05
C LYS A 3 52.21 -13.02 -18.47
N LEU A 4 51.08 -13.40 -19.05
CA LEU A 4 49.99 -12.47 -19.34
C LEU A 4 49.21 -12.27 -18.04
N LEU A 5 49.57 -11.21 -17.31
CA LEU A 5 48.81 -10.75 -16.14
C LEU A 5 47.55 -10.07 -16.65
N ILE A 6 46.42 -10.79 -16.64
CA ILE A 6 45.10 -10.19 -16.79
C ILE A 6 44.76 -9.53 -15.46
N PHE A 7 44.99 -8.21 -15.39
CA PHE A 7 44.52 -7.38 -14.29
C PHE A 7 43.01 -7.25 -14.43
N GLY A 8 42.26 -8.01 -13.61
CA GLY A 8 40.81 -7.90 -13.52
C GLY A 8 40.44 -6.52 -12.99
N LEU A 9 39.85 -5.68 -13.83
CA LEU A 9 39.29 -4.40 -13.45
C LEU A 9 38.02 -4.65 -12.63
N LEU A 10 38.13 -4.62 -11.29
CA LEU A 10 37.00 -4.55 -10.37
C LEU A 10 36.33 -3.18 -10.54
N ILE A 11 35.33 -3.10 -11.42
CA ILE A 11 34.44 -1.93 -11.50
C ILE A 11 33.52 -1.99 -10.28
N ALA A 12 33.87 -1.23 -9.24
CA ALA A 12 32.98 -0.98 -8.11
C ALA A 12 31.79 -0.14 -8.63
N PHE A 13 30.66 -0.80 -8.88
CA PHE A 13 29.42 -0.13 -9.25
C PHE A 13 28.81 0.50 -7.99
N SER A 14 29.30 1.69 -7.62
CA SER A 14 28.70 2.52 -6.58
C SER A 14 27.42 3.15 -7.13
N GLY A 15 26.36 2.35 -7.24
CA GLY A 15 25.03 2.87 -7.55
C GLY A 15 24.52 3.71 -6.38
N PHE A 16 24.40 5.02 -6.58
CA PHE A 16 23.63 5.87 -5.68
C PHE A 16 22.17 5.40 -5.73
N LEU A 17 21.69 4.78 -4.65
CA LEU A 17 20.29 4.42 -4.48
C LEU A 17 19.49 5.72 -4.28
N ASN A 18 18.94 6.26 -5.36
CA ASN A 18 17.95 7.34 -5.28
C ASN A 18 16.62 6.79 -4.76
N ALA A 19 15.91 7.57 -3.96
CA ALA A 19 14.57 7.21 -3.50
C ALA A 19 13.62 7.09 -4.69
N GLN A 20 12.83 6.01 -4.73
CA GLN A 20 11.82 5.81 -5.78
C GLN A 20 10.73 6.89 -5.69
N THR A 21 10.32 7.40 -6.84
CA THR A 21 9.18 8.30 -6.97
C THR A 21 7.86 7.55 -6.81
N ALA A 22 6.79 8.28 -6.49
CA ALA A 22 5.44 7.72 -6.36
C ALA A 22 4.96 7.03 -7.66
N THR A 23 5.30 7.61 -8.82
CA THR A 23 4.98 7.03 -10.13
C THR A 23 5.72 5.71 -10.36
N GLU A 24 6.99 5.61 -9.98
CA GLU A 24 7.76 4.37 -10.12
C GLU A 24 7.22 3.26 -9.22
N ILE A 25 6.88 3.59 -7.97
CA ILE A 25 6.26 2.67 -7.01
C ILE A 25 4.94 2.15 -7.58
N LEU A 26 4.07 3.04 -8.05
CA LEU A 26 2.76 2.66 -8.59
C LEU A 26 2.89 1.83 -9.87
N THR A 27 3.77 2.22 -10.79
CA THR A 27 4.03 1.49 -12.04
C THR A 27 4.56 0.09 -11.75
N LYS A 28 5.44 -0.06 -10.76
CA LYS A 28 5.94 -1.37 -10.32
C LYS A 28 4.80 -2.23 -9.78
N ALA A 29 3.97 -1.67 -8.88
CA ALA A 29 2.84 -2.40 -8.30
C ALA A 29 1.81 -2.84 -9.37
N GLN A 30 1.54 -1.99 -10.37
CA GLN A 30 0.68 -2.33 -11.50
C GLN A 30 1.24 -3.45 -12.37
N LYS A 31 2.56 -3.43 -12.64
CA LYS A 31 3.23 -4.49 -13.39
C LYS A 31 3.15 -5.83 -12.66
N GLU A 32 3.40 -5.84 -11.36
CA GLU A 32 3.26 -7.03 -10.51
C GLU A 32 1.82 -7.51 -10.47
N ALA A 33 0.86 -6.60 -10.26
CA ALA A 33 -0.57 -6.95 -10.24
C ALA A 33 -1.04 -7.53 -11.57
N LYS A 34 -0.52 -7.04 -12.70
CA LYS A 34 -0.80 -7.62 -14.02
C LYS A 34 -0.22 -9.03 -14.17
N ALA A 35 1.01 -9.24 -13.72
CA ALA A 35 1.69 -10.53 -13.82
C ALA A 35 1.02 -11.60 -12.93
N GLU A 36 0.54 -11.21 -11.76
CA GLU A 36 -0.01 -12.13 -10.76
C GLU A 36 -1.56 -12.17 -10.76
N ASN A 37 -2.20 -11.51 -11.72
CA ASN A 37 -3.66 -11.37 -11.79
C ASN A 37 -4.28 -10.84 -10.47
N LYS A 38 -3.67 -9.80 -9.90
CA LYS A 38 -4.12 -9.11 -8.68
C LYS A 38 -4.68 -7.73 -8.99
N ASN A 39 -5.17 -7.05 -7.97
CA ASN A 39 -5.38 -5.61 -7.97
C ASN A 39 -4.28 -4.93 -7.13
N VAL A 40 -4.15 -3.61 -7.21
CA VAL A 40 -3.22 -2.85 -6.38
C VAL A 40 -3.98 -2.27 -5.20
N PHE A 41 -3.50 -2.51 -3.97
CA PHE A 41 -4.00 -1.85 -2.77
C PHE A 41 -2.99 -0.77 -2.38
N LEU A 42 -3.24 0.47 -2.81
CA LEU A 42 -2.36 1.61 -2.59
C LEU A 42 -2.74 2.32 -1.27
N ILE A 43 -1.78 2.46 -0.37
CA ILE A 43 -1.96 3.06 0.95
C ILE A 43 -1.07 4.30 1.06
N PHE A 44 -1.70 5.46 1.24
CA PHE A 44 -1.03 6.68 1.64
C PHE A 44 -0.87 6.69 3.16
N HIS A 45 0.36 6.92 3.63
CA HIS A 45 0.69 6.81 5.05
C HIS A 45 1.80 7.79 5.46
N ALA A 46 2.06 7.85 6.76
CA ALA A 46 3.15 8.62 7.36
C ALA A 46 3.74 7.85 8.56
N SER A 47 5.00 8.13 8.91
CA SER A 47 5.71 7.47 10.01
C SER A 47 5.08 7.71 11.39
N TRP A 48 4.37 8.83 11.56
CA TRP A 48 3.65 9.18 12.79
C TRP A 48 2.25 8.54 12.87
N CYS A 49 1.73 7.98 11.78
CA CYS A 49 0.35 7.51 11.69
C CYS A 49 0.19 6.13 12.37
N GLY A 50 -0.37 6.10 13.58
CA GLY A 50 -0.64 4.86 14.31
C GLY A 50 -1.66 3.95 13.62
N TRP A 51 -2.73 4.53 13.07
CA TRP A 51 -3.76 3.79 12.33
C TRP A 51 -3.23 3.14 11.06
N CYS A 52 -2.27 3.76 10.39
CA CYS A 52 -1.59 3.19 9.21
C CYS A 52 -0.86 1.90 9.60
N LYS A 53 -0.07 1.95 10.68
CA LYS A 53 0.68 0.78 11.20
C LYS A 53 -0.26 -0.32 11.68
N LYS A 54 -1.38 0.04 12.31
CA LYS A 54 -2.40 -0.92 12.74
C LYS A 54 -3.02 -1.61 11.52
N MET A 55 -3.41 -0.86 10.49
CA MET A 55 -3.99 -1.41 9.26
C MET A 55 -3.01 -2.36 8.56
N GLU A 56 -1.75 -1.96 8.41
CA GLU A 56 -0.69 -2.80 7.84
C GLU A 56 -0.52 -4.10 8.65
N LYS A 57 -0.39 -4.00 9.98
CA LYS A 57 -0.30 -5.15 10.88
C LYS A 57 -1.52 -6.07 10.74
N ASN A 58 -2.71 -5.52 10.64
CA ASN A 58 -3.94 -6.28 10.49
C ASN A 58 -4.00 -7.01 9.14
N MET A 59 -3.56 -6.38 8.05
CA MET A 59 -3.45 -7.03 6.74
C MET A 59 -2.40 -8.15 6.68
N ASP A 60 -1.41 -8.10 7.56
CA ASP A 60 -0.38 -9.12 7.71
C ASP A 60 -0.65 -10.11 8.85
N ASP A 61 -1.81 -10.02 9.51
CA ASP A 61 -2.21 -11.00 10.51
C ASP A 61 -2.33 -12.39 9.84
N PRO A 62 -1.73 -13.46 10.42
CA PRO A 62 -1.71 -14.79 9.81
C PRO A 62 -3.09 -15.34 9.42
N SER A 63 -4.17 -14.91 10.10
CA SER A 63 -5.53 -15.37 9.81
C SER A 63 -6.14 -14.79 8.54
N VAL A 64 -5.63 -13.66 8.04
CA VAL A 64 -6.14 -12.97 6.84
C VAL A 64 -5.06 -12.63 5.81
N LYS A 65 -3.78 -12.81 6.14
CA LYS A 65 -2.64 -12.48 5.27
C LYS A 65 -2.74 -13.15 3.90
N THR A 66 -3.07 -14.44 3.86
CA THR A 66 -3.22 -15.18 2.59
C THR A 66 -4.25 -14.52 1.68
N PHE A 67 -5.38 -14.07 2.21
CA PHE A 67 -6.41 -13.37 1.44
C PHE A 67 -5.88 -12.07 0.84
N PHE A 68 -5.17 -11.24 1.63
CA PHE A 68 -4.63 -9.99 1.11
C PHE A 68 -3.54 -10.24 0.07
N ASP A 69 -2.59 -11.13 0.38
CA ASP A 69 -1.44 -11.40 -0.48
C ASP A 69 -1.85 -12.08 -1.79
N SER A 70 -2.89 -12.93 -1.80
CA SER A 70 -3.36 -13.56 -3.03
C SER A 70 -4.18 -12.62 -3.91
N ASN A 71 -4.85 -11.61 -3.33
CA ASN A 71 -5.74 -10.71 -4.08
C ASN A 71 -5.10 -9.38 -4.48
N TYR A 72 -4.14 -8.90 -3.72
CA TYR A 72 -3.62 -7.53 -3.86
C TYR A 72 -2.10 -7.47 -3.84
N VAL A 73 -1.56 -6.62 -4.70
CA VAL A 73 -0.23 -6.04 -4.50
C VAL A 73 -0.41 -4.84 -3.58
N LYS A 74 -0.02 -5.00 -2.30
CA LYS A 74 -0.01 -3.91 -1.32
C LYS A 74 1.16 -2.98 -1.64
N THR A 75 0.90 -1.69 -1.76
CA THR A 75 1.95 -0.69 -2.03
C THR A 75 1.69 0.60 -1.27
N PHE A 76 2.75 1.34 -0.98
CA PHE A 76 2.73 2.41 0.01
C PHE A 76 3.40 3.68 -0.53
N ILE A 77 2.80 4.83 -0.26
CA ILE A 77 3.36 6.14 -0.58
C ILE A 77 3.38 6.98 0.71
N THR A 78 4.57 7.43 1.10
CA THR A 78 4.75 8.28 2.27
C THR A 78 4.38 9.72 1.94
N VAL A 79 3.41 10.28 2.67
CA VAL A 79 2.88 11.65 2.53
C VAL A 79 2.62 12.26 3.89
N GLN A 80 2.35 13.57 3.94
CA GLN A 80 1.96 14.30 5.15
C GLN A 80 2.90 14.06 6.35
N GLU A 81 4.20 13.89 6.11
CA GLU A 81 5.17 13.79 7.20
C GLU A 81 5.26 15.10 7.98
N ARG A 82 5.63 14.98 9.26
CA ARG A 82 5.94 16.18 10.06
C ARG A 82 7.16 16.88 9.48
N ALA A 83 7.28 18.19 9.68
CA ALA A 83 8.37 19.01 9.13
C ALA A 83 9.77 18.39 9.31
N ALA A 84 10.07 17.84 10.49
CA ALA A 84 11.35 17.18 10.80
C ALA A 84 11.65 15.90 9.98
N LYS A 85 10.65 15.34 9.30
CA LYS A 85 10.71 14.12 8.49
C LYS A 85 10.17 14.30 7.08
N LYS A 86 9.97 15.54 6.61
CA LYS A 86 9.43 15.82 5.27
C LYS A 86 10.29 15.20 4.16
N ASN A 87 11.60 15.06 4.40
CA ASN A 87 12.54 14.40 3.51
C ASN A 87 12.32 12.87 3.36
N LEU A 88 11.48 12.25 4.19
CA LEU A 88 11.10 10.84 4.08
C LEU A 88 9.87 10.62 3.18
N GLU A 89 9.21 11.69 2.74
CA GLU A 89 8.10 11.56 1.82
C GLU A 89 8.56 11.04 0.47
N THR A 90 7.69 10.24 -0.14
CA THR A 90 7.90 9.73 -1.48
C THR A 90 7.86 10.92 -2.46
N PRO A 91 8.90 11.15 -3.28
CA PRO A 91 8.86 12.19 -4.30
C PRO A 91 7.65 12.05 -5.22
N GLY A 92 6.85 13.11 -5.33
CA GLY A 92 5.59 13.11 -6.09
C GLY A 92 4.40 12.47 -5.35
N GLY A 93 4.56 12.04 -4.10
CA GLY A 93 3.53 11.39 -3.31
C GLY A 93 2.28 12.26 -3.10
N ASP A 94 2.47 13.52 -2.70
CA ASP A 94 1.36 14.47 -2.51
C ASP A 94 0.54 14.68 -3.80
N ALA A 95 1.20 14.73 -4.97
CA ALA A 95 0.52 14.88 -6.26
C ALA A 95 -0.30 13.65 -6.65
N VAL A 96 0.21 12.44 -6.40
CA VAL A 96 -0.54 11.20 -6.64
C VAL A 96 -1.70 11.09 -5.64
N ASN A 97 -1.49 11.46 -4.37
CA ASN A 97 -2.53 11.49 -3.34
C ASN A 97 -3.66 12.45 -3.72
N GLU A 98 -3.33 13.68 -4.14
CA GLU A 98 -4.31 14.67 -4.61
C GLU A 98 -5.09 14.18 -5.83
N LYS A 99 -4.41 13.61 -6.83
CA LYS A 99 -5.05 13.06 -8.03
C LYS A 99 -6.07 11.95 -7.71
N LEU A 100 -5.83 11.19 -6.65
CA LEU A 100 -6.74 10.13 -6.19
C LEU A 100 -7.78 10.62 -5.16
N GLY A 101 -7.80 11.92 -4.86
CA GLY A 101 -8.79 12.54 -3.98
C GLY A 101 -8.45 12.48 -2.48
N GLY A 102 -7.18 12.23 -2.14
CA GLY A 102 -6.69 12.12 -0.77
C GLY A 102 -6.17 13.41 -0.13
N LYS A 103 -6.22 14.55 -0.84
CA LYS A 103 -5.70 15.85 -0.37
C LYS A 103 -6.25 16.27 0.99
N ASP A 104 -7.56 16.15 1.15
CA ASP A 104 -8.29 16.56 2.36
C ASP A 104 -8.66 15.38 3.26
N GLN A 105 -8.04 14.21 3.03
CA GLN A 105 -8.33 12.99 3.76
C GLN A 105 -7.26 12.73 4.82
N GLY A 106 -7.70 12.28 6.00
CA GLY A 106 -6.80 11.79 7.05
C GLY A 106 -6.06 10.51 6.62
N LEU A 107 -5.00 10.14 7.37
CA LEU A 107 -4.24 8.92 7.11
C LEU A 107 -4.67 7.75 8.03
N PRO A 108 -4.63 6.49 7.54
CA PRO A 108 -4.33 6.12 6.17
C PRO A 108 -5.47 6.51 5.22
N PHE A 109 -5.12 6.99 4.03
CA PHE A 109 -6.04 7.07 2.89
C PHE A 109 -5.64 5.96 1.94
N TRP A 110 -6.58 5.19 1.42
CA TRP A 110 -6.24 4.06 0.56
C TRP A 110 -7.18 3.94 -0.64
N VAL A 111 -6.64 3.39 -1.71
CA VAL A 111 -7.29 3.26 -3.01
C VAL A 111 -6.98 1.89 -3.57
N ILE A 112 -8.01 1.19 -4.03
CA ILE A 112 -7.88 -0.07 -4.74
C ILE A 112 -7.97 0.22 -6.23
N LEU A 113 -6.90 -0.11 -6.94
CA LEU A 113 -6.77 0.10 -8.38
C LEU A 113 -6.74 -1.26 -9.09
N ASP A 114 -7.23 -1.31 -10.32
CA ASP A 114 -6.91 -2.42 -11.20
C ASP A 114 -5.44 -2.34 -11.67
N ALA A 115 -4.98 -3.39 -12.37
CA ALA A 115 -3.61 -3.47 -12.88
C ALA A 115 -3.27 -2.40 -13.95
N ASN A 116 -4.25 -1.66 -14.47
CA ASN A 116 -4.06 -0.54 -15.40
C ASN A 116 -4.14 0.82 -14.69
N GLY A 117 -4.37 0.84 -13.38
CA GLY A 117 -4.48 2.07 -12.59
C GLY A 117 -5.87 2.69 -12.57
N LYS A 118 -6.92 1.99 -13.03
CA LYS A 118 -8.30 2.45 -12.86
C LYS A 118 -8.71 2.25 -11.40
N VAL A 119 -9.32 3.27 -10.80
CA VAL A 119 -9.90 3.17 -9.47
C VAL A 119 -11.10 2.21 -9.48
N LEU A 120 -11.07 1.23 -8.59
CA LEU A 120 -12.16 0.30 -8.32
C LEU A 120 -12.93 0.73 -7.09
N GLU A 121 -12.21 1.01 -6.00
CA GLU A 121 -12.74 1.44 -4.70
C GLU A 121 -11.73 2.34 -4.00
N ASP A 122 -12.19 3.08 -3.00
CA ASP A 122 -11.33 3.84 -2.09
C ASP A 122 -11.82 3.74 -0.64
N SER A 123 -11.09 4.37 0.27
CA SER A 123 -11.37 4.33 1.70
C SER A 123 -12.56 5.19 2.14
N ARG A 124 -13.34 5.77 1.23
CA ARG A 124 -14.45 6.64 1.60
C ARG A 124 -15.79 5.92 1.61
N VAL A 125 -16.62 6.33 2.55
CA VAL A 125 -18.06 5.99 2.64
C VAL A 125 -18.80 7.31 2.81
N ASN A 126 -19.72 7.64 1.89
CA ASN A 126 -20.41 8.94 1.87
C ASN A 126 -19.45 10.15 1.94
N GLY A 127 -18.29 10.03 1.27
CA GLY A 127 -17.25 11.06 1.25
C GLY A 127 -16.32 11.12 2.46
N GLN A 128 -16.58 10.34 3.51
CA GLN A 128 -15.75 10.28 4.73
C GLN A 128 -14.75 9.14 4.66
N ASN A 129 -13.47 9.43 4.87
CA ASN A 129 -12.44 8.40 4.95
C ASN A 129 -12.57 7.55 6.23
N ILE A 130 -12.74 6.24 6.07
CA ILE A 130 -12.79 5.27 7.19
C ILE A 130 -11.40 4.89 7.73
N GLY A 131 -10.33 5.47 7.18
CA GLY A 131 -8.99 5.37 7.72
C GLY A 131 -8.49 3.92 7.77
N GLY A 132 -7.89 3.57 8.92
CA GLY A 132 -7.61 2.19 9.31
C GLY A 132 -8.81 1.65 10.08
N PRO A 133 -9.73 0.90 9.43
CA PRO A 133 -11.05 0.57 9.97
C PRO A 133 -10.95 -0.20 11.29
N ALA A 134 -11.78 0.14 12.26
CA ALA A 134 -11.71 -0.50 13.57
C ALA A 134 -13.05 -0.62 14.32
N SER A 135 -14.06 0.15 13.95
CA SER A 135 -15.44 -0.10 14.38
C SER A 135 -16.09 -1.18 13.51
N GLU A 136 -17.15 -1.82 14.02
CA GLU A 136 -17.90 -2.81 13.26
C GLU A 136 -18.44 -2.23 11.93
N GLU A 137 -18.93 -0.99 11.95
CA GLU A 137 -19.43 -0.31 10.75
C GLU A 137 -18.32 -0.08 9.71
N GLU A 138 -17.18 0.49 10.11
CA GLU A 138 -16.06 0.72 9.19
C GLU A 138 -15.53 -0.60 8.63
N VAL A 139 -15.44 -1.65 9.47
CA VAL A 139 -14.95 -2.97 9.05
C VAL A 139 -15.94 -3.64 8.09
N ASN A 140 -17.25 -3.51 8.31
CA ASN A 140 -18.25 -3.98 7.35
C ASN A 140 -18.15 -3.27 5.99
N ASN A 141 -17.87 -1.96 5.99
CA ASN A 141 -17.62 -1.19 4.77
C ASN A 141 -16.34 -1.65 4.06
N LEU A 142 -15.26 -1.90 4.81
CA LEU A 142 -14.04 -2.49 4.26
C LEU A 142 -14.33 -3.86 3.62
N ILE A 143 -15.06 -4.74 4.30
CA ILE A 143 -15.44 -6.06 3.79
C ILE A 143 -16.24 -5.94 2.48
N ALA A 144 -17.21 -5.02 2.42
CA ALA A 144 -18.01 -4.81 1.22
C ALA A 144 -17.14 -4.42 0.01
N LYS A 145 -16.17 -3.52 0.21
CA LYS A 145 -15.21 -3.11 -0.83
C LYS A 145 -14.27 -4.27 -1.21
N LEU A 146 -13.78 -5.03 -0.24
CA LEU A 146 -12.92 -6.18 -0.50
C LEU A 146 -13.64 -7.27 -1.31
N LYS A 147 -14.93 -7.51 -1.06
CA LYS A 147 -15.75 -8.48 -1.82
C LYS A 147 -15.86 -8.13 -3.30
N THR A 148 -15.97 -6.85 -3.63
CA THR A 148 -16.15 -6.39 -5.02
C THR A 148 -14.81 -6.28 -5.76
N THR A 149 -13.69 -6.20 -5.04
CA THR A 149 -12.36 -6.01 -5.63
C THR A 149 -11.40 -7.19 -5.52
N SER A 150 -11.72 -8.24 -4.75
CA SER A 150 -10.92 -9.48 -4.71
C SER A 150 -11.10 -10.29 -5.99
N LYS A 151 -10.02 -10.94 -6.48
CA LYS A 151 -10.02 -11.75 -7.71
C LYS A 151 -9.77 -13.24 -7.50
N ASN A 152 -8.96 -13.59 -6.50
CA ASN A 152 -8.33 -14.90 -6.36
C ASN A 152 -8.94 -15.67 -5.18
N ASP A 153 -8.54 -15.37 -3.94
CA ASP A 153 -9.14 -16.02 -2.77
C ASP A 153 -10.40 -15.31 -2.28
N LYS A 154 -11.35 -16.11 -1.79
CA LYS A 154 -12.57 -15.59 -1.18
C LYS A 154 -12.27 -15.00 0.20
N ILE A 155 -12.93 -13.90 0.50
CA ILE A 155 -12.88 -13.26 1.82
C ILE A 155 -13.52 -14.17 2.89
N ASN A 156 -12.88 -14.26 4.06
CA ASN A 156 -13.51 -14.74 5.28
C ASN A 156 -13.85 -13.53 6.16
N GLU A 157 -15.12 -13.14 6.15
CA GLU A 157 -15.60 -11.92 6.82
C GLU A 157 -15.43 -11.98 8.33
N GLU A 158 -15.63 -13.14 8.94
CA GLU A 158 -15.49 -13.34 10.37
C GLU A 158 -14.05 -13.11 10.81
N LYS A 159 -13.07 -13.63 10.03
CA LYS A 159 -11.64 -13.40 10.31
C LYS A 159 -11.23 -11.95 10.10
N ILE A 160 -11.76 -11.29 9.08
CA ILE A 160 -11.54 -9.83 8.91
C ILE A 160 -12.09 -9.06 10.11
N LYS A 161 -13.30 -9.39 10.59
CA LYS A 161 -13.89 -8.78 11.79
C LYS A 161 -13.06 -9.04 13.03
N GLU A 162 -12.63 -10.28 13.25
CA GLU A 162 -11.81 -10.69 14.40
C GLU A 162 -10.50 -9.90 14.50
N VAL A 163 -9.87 -9.64 13.34
CA VAL A 163 -8.58 -8.93 13.26
C VAL A 163 -8.75 -7.42 13.33
N PHE A 164 -9.73 -6.86 12.61
CA PHE A 164 -9.83 -5.41 12.43
C PHE A 164 -10.63 -4.71 13.54
N ILE A 165 -11.67 -5.35 14.08
CA ILE A 165 -12.50 -4.69 15.10
C ILE A 165 -11.70 -4.52 16.39
N LEU A 166 -11.66 -3.29 16.90
CA LEU A 166 -11.09 -3.01 18.22
C LEU A 166 -11.94 -3.68 19.30
N LYS A 167 -11.33 -4.57 20.07
CA LYS A 167 -11.92 -5.10 21.28
C LYS A 167 -12.01 -3.96 22.30
N LYS A 168 -13.20 -3.73 22.85
CA LYS A 168 -13.36 -2.86 24.01
C LYS A 168 -12.90 -3.68 25.21
N ASP A 169 -11.87 -3.20 25.89
CA ASP A 169 -11.49 -3.69 27.22
C ASP A 169 -12.58 -3.32 28.25
#